data_AF-A0A662SSS5-F1
#
_entry.id   AF-A0A662SSS5-F1
#
_cell.length_a   1.000
_cell.length_b   1.000
_cell.length_c   1.000
_cell.angle_alpha   90.00
_cell.angle_beta   90.00
_cell.angle_gamma   90.00
#
_symmetry.space_group_name_H-M   'P 1'
#
loop_
_entity.id
_entity.type
_entity.pdbx_description
1 polymer ?
#
loop_
_entity_poly.entity_id
_entity_poly.type
_entity_poly.pdbx_seq_one_letter_code
_entity_poly.pdbx_strand_id
1 'polypeptide(L)' 'MPAKKPYPRVSDIEDAILAVLSENLLIHPGDFPSAVREKLEEKGFCTIHVNTKRIWRVYESAVRAGRMPDYLDVVKS' A
#
# COMPACT_ATOMS: atom_id res chain seq x y z
N MET A 1 26.26 -9.51 11.20
CA MET A 1 25.51 -8.25 11.03
C MET A 1 24.10 -8.60 10.60
N PRO A 2 23.03 -7.97 11.14
CA PRO A 2 21.68 -8.25 10.64
C PRO A 2 21.60 -7.90 9.15
N ALA A 3 20.99 -8.77 8.35
CA ALA A 3 20.79 -8.52 6.92
C ALA A 3 19.98 -7.23 6.73
N LYS A 4 20.33 -6.40 5.74
CA LYS A 4 19.52 -5.23 5.40
C LYS A 4 18.13 -5.70 4.97
N LYS A 5 17.08 -5.16 5.59
CA LYS A 5 15.70 -5.39 5.18
C LYS A 5 15.54 -5.06 3.69
N PRO A 6 14.91 -5.92 2.87
CA PRO A 6 14.70 -5.65 1.47
C PRO A 6 13.79 -4.43 1.28
N TYR A 7 14.00 -3.70 0.18
CA TYR A 7 13.10 -2.63 -0.21
C TYR A 7 11.93 -3.20 -1.04
N PRO A 8 10.68 -2.80 -0.79
CA PRO A 8 9.53 -3.41 -1.44
C PRO A 8 9.44 -3.02 -2.93
N ARG A 9 9.11 -4.02 -3.75
CA ARG A 9 8.71 -3.85 -5.15
C ARG A 9 7.26 -3.36 -5.22
N VAL A 10 6.79 -3.05 -6.43
CA VAL A 10 5.40 -2.61 -6.64
C VAL A 10 4.40 -3.68 -6.20
N SER A 11 4.64 -4.95 -6.55
CA SER A 11 3.79 -6.07 -6.12
C SER A 11 3.70 -6.19 -4.60
N ASP A 12 4.80 -5.99 -3.88
CA ASP A 12 4.80 -6.06 -2.41
C ASP A 12 3.93 -4.96 -1.79
N ILE A 13 3.92 -3.76 -2.41
CA ILE A 13 3.07 -2.64 -2.00
C ILE A 13 1.61 -2.93 -2.33
N GLU A 14 1.31 -3.50 -3.51
CA GLU A 14 -0.03 -3.96 -3.88
C GLU A 14 -0.58 -4.99 -2.88
N ASP A 15 0.23 -5.98 -2.52
CA ASP A 15 -0.14 -7.01 -1.54
C ASP A 15 -0.36 -6.42 -0.14
N ALA A 16 0.39 -5.38 0.24
CA ALA A 16 0.19 -4.68 1.51
C ALA A 16 -1.09 -3.84 1.49
N ILE A 17 -1.38 -3.14 0.38
CA ILE A 17 -2.62 -2.40 0.18
C ILE A 17 -3.83 -3.33 0.31
N LEU A 18 -3.81 -4.48 -0.38
CA LEU A 18 -4.91 -5.43 -0.34
C LEU A 18 -5.15 -5.96 1.08
N ALA A 19 -4.08 -6.26 1.81
CA ALA A 19 -4.18 -6.72 3.19
C ALA A 19 -4.82 -5.65 4.09
N VAL A 20 -4.39 -4.39 4.01
CA VAL A 20 -4.96 -3.28 4.79
C VAL A 20 -6.45 -3.08 4.49
N LEU A 21 -6.82 -3.09 3.21
CA LEU A 21 -8.23 -2.93 2.81
C LEU A 21 -9.09 -4.12 3.24
N SER A 22 -8.54 -5.34 3.24
CA SER A 22 -9.25 -6.54 3.71
C SER A 22 -9.45 -6.55 5.23
N GLU A 23 -8.51 -5.98 5.98
CA GLU A 23 -8.58 -5.87 7.44
C GLU A 23 -9.47 -4.70 7.89
N ASN A 24 -9.50 -3.60 7.12
CA ASN A 24 -10.33 -2.44 7.41
C ASN A 24 -10.82 -1.74 6.13
N LEU A 25 -12.00 -2.14 5.67
CA LEU A 25 -12.67 -1.55 4.50
C LEU A 25 -13.09 -0.08 4.70
N LEU A 26 -13.18 0.41 5.95
CA LEU A 26 -13.60 1.76 6.29
C LEU A 26 -12.43 2.64 6.74
N ILE A 27 -11.19 2.26 6.40
CA ILE A 27 -10.01 3.04 6.74
C ILE A 27 -10.12 4.46 6.15
N HIS A 28 -9.84 5.46 6.99
CA HIS A 28 -9.84 6.83 6.53
C HIS A 28 -8.67 7.06 5.55
N PRO A 29 -8.88 7.76 4.41
CA PRO A 29 -7.83 7.99 3.42
C PRO A 29 -6.55 8.64 3.98
N GLY A 30 -6.67 9.46 5.04
CA GLY A 30 -5.52 10.06 5.71
C GLY A 30 -4.61 9.05 6.42
N ASP A 31 -5.17 7.95 6.94
CA ASP A 31 -4.46 6.94 7.72
C ASP A 31 -3.94 5.79 6.86
N PHE A 32 -4.59 5.58 5.70
CA PHE A 32 -4.27 4.51 4.76
C PHE A 32 -2.77 4.39 4.40
N PRO A 33 -2.04 5.48 4.06
CA PRO A 33 -0.62 5.39 3.72
C PRO A 33 0.28 4.98 4.90
N SER A 34 -0.15 5.23 6.12
CA SER A 34 0.59 4.84 7.33
C SER A 34 0.36 3.36 7.61
N ALA A 35 -0.90 2.90 7.53
CA ALA A 35 -1.25 1.48 7.69
C ALA A 35 -0.54 0.58 6.65
N VAL A 36 -0.43 1.02 5.39
CA VAL A 36 0.30 0.27 4.36
C VAL A 36 1.80 0.16 4.69
N ARG A 37 2.41 1.21 5.27
CA ARG A 37 3.83 1.15 5.70
C ARG A 37 4.01 0.19 6.85
N GLU A 38 3.15 0.26 7.86
CA GLU A 38 3.16 -0.67 8.99
C GLU A 38 3.06 -2.12 8.50
N LYS A 39 2.13 -2.39 7.57
CA LYS A 39 1.98 -3.73 6.97
C LYS A 39 3.21 -4.21 6.21
N LEU A 40 3.93 -3.31 5.53
CA LEU A 40 5.19 -3.64 4.87
C LEU A 40 6.31 -3.92 5.88
N GLU A 41 6.37 -3.17 6.97
CA GLU A 41 7.35 -3.35 8.04
C GLU A 41 7.14 -4.67 8.79
N GLU A 42 5.89 -5.05 9.05
CA GLU A 42 5.47 -6.36 9.59
C GLU A 42 5.95 -7.51 8.69
N LYS A 43 5.85 -7.33 7.37
CA LYS A 43 6.38 -8.28 6.37
C LYS A 43 7.92 -8.24 6.24
N GLY A 44 8.60 -7.39 7.01
CA GLY A 44 10.06 -7.32 7.05
C GLY A 44 10.70 -6.39 6.02
N PHE A 45 9.92 -5.54 5.33
CA PHE A 45 10.44 -4.60 4.35
C PHE A 45 10.98 -3.30 4.98
N CYS A 46 11.84 -2.63 4.23
CA CYS A 46 12.35 -1.29 4.52
C CYS A 46 11.45 -0.23 3.85
N THR A 47 10.77 0.59 4.65
CA THR A 47 9.76 1.58 4.21
C THR A 47 10.26 3.02 4.17
N ILE A 48 11.54 3.27 4.48
CA ILE A 48 12.13 4.61 4.65
C ILE A 48 11.87 5.52 3.42
N HIS A 49 11.78 4.94 2.22
CA HIS A 49 11.50 5.65 0.97
C HIS A 49 10.10 5.36 0.38
N VAL A 50 9.23 4.65 1.10
CA VAL A 50 7.84 4.40 0.70
C VAL A 50 6.98 5.56 1.19
N ASN A 51 6.96 6.64 0.42
CA ASN A 51 6.18 7.84 0.77
C ASN A 51 4.68 7.68 0.41
N THR A 52 3.86 8.59 0.95
CA THR A 52 2.41 8.64 0.70
C THR A 52 2.08 8.67 -0.79
N LYS A 53 2.79 9.49 -1.59
CA LYS A 53 2.54 9.62 -3.03
C LYS A 53 2.77 8.30 -3.77
N ARG A 54 3.78 7.53 -3.37
CA ARG A 54 4.10 6.24 -3.99
C ARG A 54 2.98 5.23 -3.73
N ILE A 55 2.50 5.15 -2.50
CA ILE A 55 1.40 4.23 -2.12
C ILE A 55 0.15 4.55 -2.95
N TRP A 56 -0.25 5.82 -2.98
CA TRP A 56 -1.41 6.24 -3.78
C TRP A 56 -1.26 5.94 -5.26
N ARG A 57 -0.09 6.21 -5.86
CA ARG A 57 0.16 5.89 -7.27
C ARG A 57 0.05 4.40 -7.56
N VAL A 58 0.56 3.55 -6.67
CA VAL A 58 0.46 2.10 -6.81
C VAL A 58 -1.01 1.67 -6.72
N TYR A 59 -1.73 2.17 -5.71
CA TYR A 59 -3.15 1.87 -5.55
C TYR A 59 -3.98 2.32 -6.77
N GLU A 60 -3.86 3.58 -7.17
CA GLU A 60 -4.55 4.13 -8.34
C GLU A 60 -4.24 3.32 -9.61
N SER A 61 -2.97 2.95 -9.83
CA SER A 61 -2.58 2.13 -10.98
C SER A 61 -3.21 0.73 -10.95
N ALA A 62 -3.32 0.12 -9.76
CA ALA A 62 -3.98 -1.17 -9.59
C ALA A 62 -5.49 -1.08 -9.84
N VAL A 63 -6.14 -0.01 -9.35
CA VAL A 63 -7.57 0.26 -9.57
C VAL A 63 -7.85 0.51 -11.06
N ARG A 64 -7.10 1.40 -11.71
CA ARG A 64 -7.25 1.68 -13.16
C ARG A 64 -7.03 0.44 -14.03
N ALA A 65 -6.14 -0.45 -13.61
CA ALA A 65 -5.88 -1.72 -14.30
C ALA A 65 -6.95 -2.79 -14.04
N GLY A 66 -7.97 -2.52 -13.22
CA GLY A 66 -9.00 -3.50 -12.84
C GLY A 66 -8.50 -4.59 -11.88
N ARG A 67 -7.31 -4.43 -11.29
CA ARG A 67 -6.70 -5.40 -10.36
C ARG A 67 -7.15 -5.20 -8.91
N MET A 68 -7.69 -4.04 -8.58
CA MET A 68 -8.26 -3.72 -7.26
C MET A 68 -9.55 -2.93 -7.39
N PRO A 69 -10.55 -3.13 -6.51
CA PRO A 69 -11.70 -2.26 -6.43
C PRO A 69 -11.35 -0.87 -5.90
N ASP A 70 -12.09 0.14 -6.34
CA ASP A 70 -11.93 1.52 -5.90
C ASP A 70 -12.67 1.79 -4.57
N TYR A 71 -12.13 1.27 -3.48
CA TYR A 71 -12.68 1.43 -2.13
C TYR A 71 -12.52 2.84 -1.56
N LEU A 72 -11.54 3.61 -2.05
CA LEU A 72 -11.23 4.94 -1.53
C LEU A 72 -11.56 6.08 -2.53
N ASP A 73 -12.33 5.77 -3.57
CA ASP A 73 -12.78 6.71 -4.61
C ASP A 73 -11.62 7.51 -5.24
N VAL A 74 -10.49 6.84 -5.52
CA VAL A 74 -9.29 7.48 -6.06
C VAL A 74 -9.34 7.68 -7.57
N VAL A 75 -10.18 6.92 -8.27
CA VAL A 75 -10.43 7.07 -9.70
C VAL A 75 -11.85 7.59 -9.88
N LYS A 76 -12.01 8.92 -9.89
CA LYS A 76 -13.25 9.50 -10.37
C LYS A 76 -13.47 9.12 -11.84
N SER A 77 -14.64 8.53 -12.10
CA SER A 77 -15.17 8.31 -13.45
C SER A 77 -15.56 9.63 -14.11
#